data_AF-N2BKN1-F1
#
_entry.id   AF-N2BKN1-F1
#
_cell.length_a   1.000
_cell.length_b   1.000
_cell.length_c   1.000
_cell.angle_alpha   90.00
_cell.angle_beta   90.00
_cell.angle_gamma   90.00
#
_symmetry.space_group_name_H-M   'P 1'
#
loop_
_entity.id
_entity.type
_entity.pdbx_description
1 polymer ?
#
loop_
_entity_poly.entity_id
_entity_poly.type
_entity_poly.pdbx_seq_one_letter_code
_entity_poly.pdbx_strand_id
1 'polypeptide(L)'
;MPLLLLCFYYLSTYLFANNISTQDSKIAQKQALLQEINTLTSMQITPKNIKKGTLKCALTQKEKDSIRLSYPKTFYEYYNALLEINRTDMDISKLTQDLLIESVRYKNTPSLLLAMQLYFSKQCDRCERVRDFSGFDYYRDKKAPMQRLLMIEGGALESSYALLGEAFLCQALITKNENDFLMAYSNLMMAGLHTRAINVLLQGLESTRGDMLYSTLQFLVSFDSAIRKHEITAHFLRILRVKGENSFLNLMSLPYFKDLQVLEYGIESNAILQALLMRDMEMGRILSVFDMFATEETKKEFWDKKNHYSTLIHAGNMRILENATIKELEIYLKILRLKKRIKEVNSYPFATTYR
;
A
#
# COMPACT_ATOMS: atom_id res chain seq x y z
N MET A 1 -4.34 -58.35 -36.57
CA MET A 1 -3.31 -57.63 -35.78
C MET A 1 -2.79 -56.31 -36.39
N PRO A 2 -2.59 -56.12 -37.71
CA PRO A 2 -1.94 -54.90 -38.22
C PRO A 2 -2.83 -53.63 -38.19
N LEU A 3 -4.15 -53.75 -38.36
CA LEU A 3 -5.08 -52.60 -38.26
C LEU A 3 -5.13 -51.97 -36.86
N LEU A 4 -4.97 -52.79 -35.82
CA LEU A 4 -5.08 -52.36 -34.43
C LEU A 4 -3.85 -51.52 -34.02
N LEU A 5 -2.66 -51.89 -34.50
CA LEU A 5 -1.41 -51.13 -34.32
C LEU A 5 -1.42 -49.79 -35.08
N LEU A 6 -2.02 -49.74 -36.28
CA LEU A 6 -2.22 -48.51 -37.04
C LEU A 6 -3.16 -47.54 -36.32
N CYS A 7 -4.28 -48.01 -35.76
CA CYS A 7 -5.17 -47.18 -34.95
C CYS A 7 -4.48 -46.63 -33.70
N PHE A 8 -3.67 -47.43 -33.00
CA PHE A 8 -2.88 -46.95 -31.85
C PHE A 8 -1.84 -45.90 -32.26
N TYR A 9 -1.19 -46.07 -33.41
CA TYR A 9 -0.23 -45.09 -33.93
C TYR A 9 -0.92 -43.75 -34.27
N TYR A 10 -2.02 -43.76 -35.02
CA TYR A 10 -2.79 -42.55 -35.33
C TYR A 10 -3.40 -41.87 -34.10
N LEU A 11 -3.88 -42.64 -33.12
CA LEU A 11 -4.37 -42.09 -31.86
C LEU A 11 -3.22 -41.44 -31.07
N SER A 12 -2.05 -42.07 -31.03
CA SER A 12 -0.88 -41.52 -30.34
C SER A 12 -0.39 -40.23 -30.99
N THR A 13 -0.25 -40.16 -32.32
CA THR A 13 0.21 -38.96 -33.02
C THR A 13 -0.80 -37.82 -32.93
N TYR A 14 -2.11 -38.12 -32.96
CA TYR A 14 -3.15 -37.12 -32.75
C TYR A 14 -3.15 -36.57 -31.32
N LEU A 15 -2.95 -37.43 -30.32
CA LEU A 15 -2.79 -37.01 -28.92
C LEU A 15 -1.52 -36.17 -28.71
N PHE A 16 -0.40 -36.54 -29.35
CA PHE A 16 0.84 -35.76 -29.31
C PHE A 16 0.69 -34.39 -29.99
N ALA A 17 0.08 -34.32 -31.18
CA ALA A 17 -0.16 -33.06 -31.88
C ALA A 17 -1.11 -32.13 -31.11
N ASN A 18 -2.18 -32.67 -30.52
CA ASN A 18 -3.07 -31.90 -29.65
C ASN A 18 -2.38 -31.44 -28.37
N ASN A 19 -1.50 -32.25 -27.78
CA ASN A 19 -0.69 -31.86 -26.62
C ASN A 19 0.31 -30.74 -26.95
N ILE A 20 0.96 -30.79 -28.12
CA ILE A 20 1.88 -29.73 -28.58
C ILE A 20 1.10 -28.43 -28.84
N SER A 21 -0.01 -28.50 -29.58
CA SER A 21 -0.88 -27.33 -29.86
C SER A 21 -1.43 -26.68 -28.58
N THR A 22 -1.88 -27.47 -27.60
CA THR A 22 -2.34 -26.95 -26.31
C THR A 22 -1.19 -26.42 -25.44
N GLN A 23 0.01 -26.98 -25.53
CA GLN A 23 1.19 -26.47 -24.84
C GLN A 23 1.65 -25.14 -25.43
N ASP A 24 1.71 -25.00 -26.75
CA ASP A 24 2.06 -23.76 -27.45
C ASP A 24 1.06 -22.64 -27.14
N SER A 25 -0.24 -22.98 -27.10
CA SER A 25 -1.30 -22.05 -26.71
C SER A 25 -1.14 -21.55 -25.26
N LYS A 26 -0.81 -22.43 -24.31
CA LYS A 26 -0.55 -22.05 -22.90
C LYS A 26 0.70 -21.17 -22.76
N ILE A 27 1.75 -21.44 -23.53
CA ILE A 27 2.96 -20.62 -23.55
C ILE A 27 2.64 -19.22 -24.07
N ALA A 28 1.93 -19.13 -25.19
CA ALA A 28 1.50 -17.85 -25.77
C ALA A 28 0.60 -17.05 -24.80
N GLN A 29 -0.36 -17.71 -24.14
CA GLN A 29 -1.21 -17.07 -23.13
C GLN A 29 -0.39 -16.52 -21.96
N LYS A 30 0.58 -17.30 -21.45
CA LYS A 30 1.46 -16.85 -20.37
C LYS A 30 2.29 -15.63 -20.78
N GLN A 31 2.87 -15.63 -21.98
CA GLN A 31 3.63 -14.51 -22.52
C GLN A 31 2.76 -13.25 -22.68
N ALA A 32 1.53 -13.40 -23.17
CA ALA A 32 0.58 -12.28 -23.29
C ALA A 32 0.26 -11.66 -21.92
N LEU A 33 0.01 -12.49 -20.90
CA LEU A 33 -0.23 -12.01 -19.52
C LEU A 33 0.98 -11.28 -18.94
N LEU A 34 2.19 -11.81 -19.13
CA LEU A 34 3.43 -11.16 -18.69
C LEU A 34 3.64 -9.81 -19.39
N GLN A 35 3.38 -9.74 -20.69
CA GLN A 35 3.49 -8.49 -21.45
C GLN A 35 2.46 -7.47 -20.97
N GLU A 36 1.23 -7.90 -20.68
CA GLU A 36 0.20 -7.00 -20.13
C GLU A 36 0.59 -6.46 -18.76
N ILE A 37 1.09 -7.32 -17.86
CA ILE A 37 1.61 -6.91 -16.56
C ILE A 37 2.75 -5.89 -16.72
N ASN A 38 3.71 -6.16 -17.59
CA ASN A 38 4.83 -5.25 -17.87
C ASN A 38 4.34 -3.89 -18.43
N THR A 39 3.34 -3.93 -19.31
CA THR A 39 2.74 -2.71 -19.89
C THR A 39 2.02 -1.89 -18.83
N LEU A 40 1.27 -2.52 -17.93
CA LEU A 40 0.58 -1.81 -16.84
C LEU A 40 1.56 -1.17 -15.86
N THR A 41 2.64 -1.88 -15.53
CA THR A 41 3.60 -1.42 -14.52
C THR A 41 4.52 -0.31 -15.00
N SER A 42 4.79 -0.25 -16.31
CA SER A 42 5.53 0.85 -16.95
C SER A 42 4.72 2.13 -17.16
N MET A 43 3.39 2.11 -16.96
CA MET A 43 2.56 3.31 -17.07
C MET A 43 2.80 4.26 -15.89
N GLN A 44 3.30 5.47 -16.18
CA GLN A 44 3.22 6.59 -15.25
C GLN A 44 1.80 7.17 -15.30
N ILE A 45 0.94 6.72 -14.38
CA ILE A 45 -0.38 7.34 -14.20
C ILE A 45 -0.18 8.61 -13.40
N THR A 46 -0.27 9.75 -14.08
CA THR A 46 -0.35 11.05 -13.40
C THR A 46 -1.83 11.33 -13.13
N PRO A 47 -2.29 11.40 -11.87
CA PRO A 47 -3.67 11.75 -11.58
C PRO A 47 -4.01 13.10 -12.20
N LYS A 48 -5.16 13.17 -12.88
CA LYS A 48 -5.67 14.45 -13.35
C LYS A 48 -6.23 15.15 -12.12
N ASN A 49 -5.42 16.02 -11.52
CA ASN A 49 -5.75 16.80 -10.33
C ASN A 49 -6.95 17.71 -10.60
N ILE A 50 -8.16 17.18 -10.46
CA ILE A 50 -9.39 17.95 -10.44
C ILE A 50 -9.83 17.99 -8.98
N LYS A 51 -9.50 19.08 -8.29
CA LYS A 51 -9.95 19.38 -6.92
C LYS A 51 -11.44 19.71 -6.91
N LYS A 52 -12.29 18.77 -7.35
CA LYS A 52 -13.76 18.87 -7.31
C LYS A 52 -14.36 17.47 -7.20
N GLY A 53 -14.82 17.11 -6.01
CA GLY A 53 -15.64 15.91 -5.82
C GLY A 53 -15.56 15.36 -4.40
N THR A 54 -16.60 14.67 -3.98
CA THR A 54 -16.60 13.84 -2.77
C THR A 54 -15.82 12.56 -3.01
N LEU A 55 -15.25 11.98 -1.95
CA LEU A 55 -14.64 10.66 -2.02
C LEU A 55 -15.73 9.63 -2.35
N LYS A 56 -15.50 8.77 -3.34
CA LYS A 56 -16.48 7.79 -3.82
C LYS A 56 -15.88 6.39 -3.89
N CYS A 57 -16.67 5.39 -3.54
CA CYS A 57 -16.35 3.98 -3.76
C CYS A 57 -16.07 3.68 -5.25
N ALA A 58 -14.97 2.98 -5.52
CA ALA A 58 -14.52 2.57 -6.86
C ALA A 58 -14.75 1.08 -7.15
N LEU A 59 -15.38 0.34 -6.23
CA LEU A 59 -15.75 -1.07 -6.43
C LEU A 59 -17.10 -1.21 -7.12
N THR A 60 -17.17 -2.18 -8.02
CA THR A 60 -18.42 -2.69 -8.58
C THR A 60 -19.21 -3.44 -7.51
N GLN A 61 -20.52 -3.65 -7.75
CA GLN A 61 -21.34 -4.44 -6.82
C GLN A 61 -20.80 -5.87 -6.65
N LYS A 62 -20.42 -6.52 -7.75
CA LYS A 62 -19.83 -7.87 -7.74
C LYS A 62 -18.57 -7.97 -6.88
N GLU A 63 -17.69 -6.98 -6.95
CA GLU A 63 -16.48 -6.96 -6.11
C GLU A 63 -16.84 -6.78 -4.63
N LYS A 64 -17.78 -5.89 -4.30
CA LYS A 64 -18.25 -5.73 -2.91
C LYS A 64 -18.85 -7.03 -2.36
N ASP A 65 -19.69 -7.71 -3.15
CA ASP A 65 -20.35 -8.95 -2.76
C ASP A 65 -19.36 -10.12 -2.56
N SER A 66 -18.18 -10.05 -3.21
CA SER A 66 -17.14 -11.08 -3.10
C SER A 66 -16.30 -11.00 -1.83
N ILE A 67 -16.44 -9.93 -1.03
CA ILE A 67 -15.53 -9.62 0.07
C ILE A 67 -16.27 -9.75 1.40
N ARG A 68 -15.62 -10.44 2.35
CA ARG A 68 -16.03 -10.41 3.76
C ARG A 68 -15.07 -9.52 4.54
N LEU A 69 -15.58 -8.36 4.99
CA LEU A 69 -14.82 -7.47 5.85
C LEU A 69 -14.66 -8.11 7.25
N SER A 70 -13.42 -8.09 7.75
CA SER A 70 -13.09 -8.59 9.08
C SER A 70 -12.17 -7.60 9.78
N TYR A 71 -12.39 -7.44 11.08
CA TYR A 71 -11.62 -6.51 11.91
C TYR A 71 -10.60 -7.30 12.74
N PRO A 72 -9.45 -6.68 13.08
CA PRO A 72 -8.61 -7.23 14.14
C PRO A 72 -9.41 -7.28 15.45
N LYS A 73 -8.98 -8.14 16.39
CA LYS A 73 -9.62 -8.27 17.70
C LYS A 73 -9.62 -6.96 18.49
N THR A 74 -8.59 -6.15 18.29
CA THR A 74 -8.37 -4.89 18.98
C THR A 74 -7.49 -3.98 18.12
N PHE A 75 -7.70 -2.67 18.27
CA PHE A 75 -6.85 -1.62 17.72
C PHE A 75 -5.98 -0.95 18.80
N TYR A 76 -6.06 -1.45 20.03
CA TYR A 76 -5.41 -0.86 21.20
C TYR A 76 -3.90 -0.78 21.06
N GLU A 77 -3.24 -1.83 20.57
CA GLU A 77 -1.76 -1.86 20.46
C GLU A 77 -1.27 -0.83 19.44
N TYR A 78 -1.97 -0.72 18.31
CA TYR A 78 -1.73 0.30 17.30
C TYR A 78 -1.92 1.71 17.87
N TYR A 79 -3.06 1.95 18.51
CA TYR A 79 -3.38 3.27 19.05
C TYR A 79 -2.41 3.66 20.17
N ASN A 80 -2.11 2.76 21.10
CA ASN A 80 -1.19 3.02 22.20
C ASN A 80 0.22 3.36 21.72
N ALA A 81 0.72 2.65 20.70
CA ALA A 81 1.99 3.00 20.05
C ALA A 81 1.97 4.43 19.51
N LEU A 82 0.93 4.82 18.76
CA LEU A 82 0.77 6.20 18.28
C LEU A 82 0.75 7.22 19.42
N LEU A 83 0.12 6.90 20.55
CA LEU A 83 0.07 7.82 21.69
C LEU A 83 1.44 8.08 22.30
N GLU A 84 2.29 7.06 22.39
CA GLU A 84 3.66 7.20 22.90
C GLU A 84 4.54 7.96 21.91
N ILE A 85 4.51 7.61 20.62
CA ILE A 85 5.31 8.29 19.57
C ILE A 85 4.99 9.78 19.51
N ASN A 86 3.71 10.12 19.57
CA ASN A 86 3.25 11.50 19.45
C ASN A 86 3.56 12.38 20.68
N ARG A 87 4.16 11.84 21.75
CA ARG A 87 4.58 12.59 22.95
C ARG A 87 5.99 13.18 22.86
N THR A 88 6.74 12.93 21.78
CA THR A 88 8.03 13.56 21.39
C THR A 88 9.21 13.48 22.36
N ASP A 89 9.05 13.00 23.60
CA ASP A 89 10.12 13.08 24.61
C ASP A 89 10.74 11.71 24.96
N MET A 90 10.24 10.61 24.42
CA MET A 90 10.72 9.26 24.74
C MET A 90 10.58 8.33 23.54
N ASP A 91 11.54 7.42 23.38
CA ASP A 91 11.36 6.22 22.55
C ASP A 91 10.13 5.44 23.04
N ILE A 92 9.46 4.77 22.11
CA ILE A 92 8.33 3.90 22.42
C ILE A 92 8.77 2.88 23.46
N SER A 93 7.98 2.69 24.52
CA SER A 93 8.32 1.76 25.57
C SER A 93 8.47 0.33 25.02
N LYS A 94 9.40 -0.45 25.59
CA LYS A 94 9.64 -1.84 25.19
C LYS A 94 8.37 -2.68 25.19
N LEU A 95 7.49 -2.47 26.19
CA LEU A 95 6.19 -3.14 26.29
C LEU A 95 5.30 -2.82 25.09
N THR A 96 5.19 -1.54 24.73
CA THR A 96 4.37 -1.12 23.59
C THR A 96 4.93 -1.60 22.25
N GLN A 97 6.26 -1.65 22.11
CA GLN A 97 6.88 -2.29 20.94
C GLN A 97 6.55 -3.79 20.86
N ASP A 98 6.61 -4.52 21.98
CA ASP A 98 6.29 -5.96 22.02
C ASP A 98 4.81 -6.21 21.71
N LEU A 99 3.90 -5.42 22.28
CA LEU A 99 2.47 -5.48 22.02
C LEU A 99 2.14 -5.18 20.55
N LEU A 100 2.77 -4.16 19.97
CA LEU A 100 2.62 -3.82 18.56
C LEU A 100 3.01 -5.01 17.68
N ILE A 101 4.16 -5.64 17.94
CA ILE A 101 4.65 -6.80 17.17
C ILE A 101 3.76 -8.03 17.37
N GLU A 102 3.20 -8.24 18.56
CA GLU A 102 2.23 -9.30 18.77
C GLU A 102 0.95 -9.07 17.94
N SER A 103 0.48 -7.81 17.88
CA SER A 103 -0.64 -7.41 17.01
C SER A 103 -0.34 -7.67 15.52
N VAL A 104 0.91 -7.45 15.08
CA VAL A 104 1.37 -7.79 13.72
C VAL A 104 1.25 -9.30 13.45
N ARG A 105 1.62 -10.17 14.40
CA ARG A 105 1.50 -11.63 14.25
C ARG A 105 0.06 -12.09 14.05
N TYR A 106 -0.89 -11.38 14.66
CA TYR A 106 -2.32 -11.60 14.47
C TYR A 106 -2.88 -10.92 13.21
N LYS A 107 -2.01 -10.53 12.26
CA LYS A 107 -2.37 -9.96 10.96
C LYS A 107 -3.16 -8.65 11.06
N ASN A 108 -2.89 -7.85 12.09
CA ASN A 108 -3.46 -6.51 12.20
C ASN A 108 -2.75 -5.57 11.20
N THR A 109 -3.44 -5.22 10.10
CA THR A 109 -2.88 -4.39 9.02
C THR A 109 -2.41 -3.00 9.49
N PRO A 110 -3.20 -2.21 10.26
CA PRO A 110 -2.72 -0.98 10.87
C PRO A 110 -1.41 -1.15 11.66
N SER A 111 -1.34 -2.18 12.53
CA SER A 111 -0.13 -2.47 13.32
C SER A 111 1.06 -2.84 12.44
N LEU A 112 0.85 -3.61 11.36
CA LEU A 112 1.91 -3.98 10.41
C LEU A 112 2.46 -2.75 9.70
N LEU A 113 1.58 -1.87 9.20
CA LEU A 113 1.97 -0.63 8.54
C LEU A 113 2.80 0.25 9.49
N LEU A 114 2.32 0.47 10.71
CA LEU A 114 3.02 1.30 11.70
C LEU A 114 4.37 0.68 12.09
N ALA A 115 4.42 -0.62 12.38
CA ALA A 115 5.67 -1.30 12.72
C ALA A 115 6.71 -1.20 11.59
N MET A 116 6.28 -1.28 10.32
CA MET A 116 7.16 -1.07 9.18
C MET A 116 7.69 0.37 9.16
N GLN A 117 6.80 1.36 9.26
CA GLN A 117 7.18 2.77 9.25
C GLN A 117 8.18 3.10 10.36
N LEU A 118 7.93 2.61 11.59
CA LEU A 118 8.80 2.83 12.74
C LEU A 118 10.14 2.12 12.66
N TYR A 119 10.16 0.90 12.11
CA TYR A 119 11.42 0.19 11.89
C TYR A 119 12.31 0.95 10.91
N PHE A 120 11.75 1.42 9.79
CA PHE A 120 12.53 2.12 8.77
C PHE A 120 12.83 3.58 9.13
N SER A 121 12.03 4.20 10.01
CA SER A 121 12.36 5.50 10.61
C SER A 121 13.35 5.41 11.78
N LYS A 122 13.80 4.20 12.16
CA LYS A 122 14.66 3.93 13.34
C LYS A 122 14.07 4.41 14.67
N GLN A 123 12.76 4.28 14.83
CA GLN A 123 12.03 4.69 16.05
C GLN A 123 11.50 3.52 16.86
N CYS A 124 11.81 2.29 16.43
CA CYS A 124 11.41 1.08 17.10
C CYS A 124 12.44 -0.03 16.87
N ASP A 125 13.38 -0.16 17.80
CA ASP A 125 14.43 -1.17 17.74
C ASP A 125 13.87 -2.60 17.66
N ARG A 126 12.83 -2.90 18.47
CA ARG A 126 12.22 -4.24 18.49
C ARG A 126 11.28 -4.50 17.32
N CYS A 127 11.00 -3.48 16.50
CA CYS A 127 10.21 -3.65 15.28
C CYS A 127 11.01 -4.33 14.16
N GLU A 128 12.29 -4.68 14.35
CA GLU A 128 13.06 -5.47 13.38
C GLU A 128 12.34 -6.75 12.94
N ARG A 129 11.56 -7.35 13.84
CA ARG A 129 10.76 -8.55 13.59
C ARG A 129 9.69 -8.35 12.52
N VAL A 130 9.32 -7.10 12.22
CA VAL A 130 8.43 -6.78 11.10
C VAL A 130 8.98 -7.31 9.77
N ARG A 131 10.29 -7.52 9.64
CA ARG A 131 10.91 -8.12 8.45
C ARG A 131 10.43 -9.54 8.18
N ASP A 132 10.09 -10.30 9.22
CA ASP A 132 9.58 -11.67 9.13
C ASP A 132 8.16 -11.70 8.52
N PHE A 133 7.40 -10.62 8.68
CA PHE A 133 5.99 -10.53 8.29
C PHE A 133 5.74 -9.69 7.02
N SER A 134 6.55 -8.65 6.81
CA SER A 134 6.35 -7.66 5.74
C SER A 134 6.84 -8.11 4.37
N GLY A 135 7.71 -9.13 4.32
CA GLY A 135 8.33 -9.54 3.06
C GLY A 135 9.22 -8.46 2.42
N PHE A 136 9.73 -7.50 3.19
CA PHE A 136 10.46 -6.33 2.70
C PHE A 136 11.54 -6.61 1.65
N ASP A 137 12.31 -7.69 1.79
CA ASP A 137 13.40 -8.05 0.87
C ASP A 137 12.97 -9.01 -0.26
N TYR A 138 11.66 -9.24 -0.49
CA TYR A 138 11.17 -10.27 -1.41
C TYR A 138 11.73 -10.15 -2.84
N TYR A 139 11.91 -8.92 -3.34
CA TYR A 139 12.35 -8.64 -4.71
C TYR A 139 13.85 -8.94 -4.93
N ARG A 140 14.62 -9.16 -3.86
CA ARG A 140 16.05 -9.48 -3.93
C ARG A 140 16.31 -10.95 -4.21
N ASP A 141 15.38 -11.82 -3.78
CA ASP A 141 15.52 -13.26 -3.95
C ASP A 141 15.02 -13.69 -5.34
N LYS A 142 15.97 -14.12 -6.19
CA LYS A 142 15.70 -14.58 -7.55
C LYS A 142 14.85 -15.86 -7.60
N LYS A 143 14.73 -16.59 -6.49
CA LYS A 143 13.95 -17.83 -6.39
C LYS A 143 12.69 -17.65 -5.53
N ALA A 144 12.31 -16.42 -5.21
CA ALA A 144 11.10 -16.16 -4.44
C ALA A 144 9.87 -16.76 -5.15
N PRO A 145 9.03 -17.53 -4.43
CA PRO A 145 7.81 -18.08 -5.01
C PRO A 145 6.77 -16.98 -5.22
N MET A 146 5.85 -17.20 -6.14
CA MET A 146 4.78 -16.24 -6.47
C MET A 146 3.92 -15.87 -5.25
N GLN A 147 3.72 -16.80 -4.33
CA GLN A 147 3.01 -16.58 -3.08
C GLN A 147 3.64 -15.46 -2.25
N ARG A 148 4.96 -15.26 -2.34
CA ARG A 148 5.64 -14.15 -1.63
C ARG A 148 5.29 -12.80 -2.24
N LEU A 149 5.21 -12.71 -3.58
CA LEU A 149 4.73 -11.51 -4.28
C LEU A 149 3.25 -11.24 -4.00
N LEU A 150 2.42 -12.28 -3.91
CA LEU A 150 1.02 -12.09 -3.54
C LEU A 150 0.87 -11.69 -2.07
N MET A 151 1.68 -12.22 -1.15
CA MET A 151 1.64 -11.89 0.28
C MET A 151 1.87 -10.41 0.56
N ILE A 152 2.82 -9.77 -0.13
CA ILE A 152 3.05 -8.32 0.03
C ILE A 152 1.91 -7.47 -0.53
N GLU A 153 1.07 -8.04 -1.40
CA GLU A 153 -0.17 -7.41 -1.88
C GLU A 153 -1.40 -7.82 -1.05
N GLY A 154 -1.26 -8.65 -0.01
CA GLY A 154 -2.36 -9.09 0.88
C GLY A 154 -2.74 -10.58 0.79
N GLY A 155 -2.08 -11.36 -0.08
CA GLY A 155 -2.11 -12.82 -0.13
C GLY A 155 -2.89 -13.43 -1.30
N ALA A 156 -4.10 -12.96 -1.56
CA ALA A 156 -4.97 -13.38 -2.67
C ALA A 156 -5.73 -12.16 -3.22
N LEU A 157 -6.57 -12.33 -4.25
CA LEU A 157 -7.35 -11.22 -4.79
C LEU A 157 -8.32 -10.67 -3.73
N GLU A 158 -9.06 -11.56 -3.08
CA GLU A 158 -10.12 -11.26 -2.10
C GLU A 158 -9.56 -10.66 -0.82
N SER A 159 -8.29 -10.96 -0.50
CA SER A 159 -7.57 -10.41 0.65
C SER A 159 -6.55 -9.35 0.26
N SER A 160 -6.53 -8.92 -1.01
CA SER A 160 -5.54 -7.94 -1.46
C SER A 160 -5.76 -6.61 -0.76
N TYR A 161 -4.67 -5.95 -0.39
CA TYR A 161 -4.70 -4.65 0.28
C TYR A 161 -5.45 -3.59 -0.55
N ALA A 162 -5.31 -3.61 -1.87
CA ALA A 162 -6.06 -2.71 -2.74
C ALA A 162 -7.58 -2.95 -2.67
N LEU A 163 -8.01 -4.22 -2.72
CA LEU A 163 -9.43 -4.57 -2.70
C LEU A 163 -10.05 -4.36 -1.32
N LEU A 164 -9.39 -4.83 -0.25
CA LEU A 164 -9.85 -4.62 1.12
C LEU A 164 -9.90 -3.13 1.46
N GLY A 165 -8.86 -2.37 1.10
CA GLY A 165 -8.80 -0.94 1.38
C GLY A 165 -9.95 -0.16 0.74
N GLU A 166 -10.26 -0.45 -0.52
CA GLU A 166 -11.39 0.17 -1.20
C GLU A 166 -12.74 -0.36 -0.67
N ALA A 167 -12.86 -1.63 -0.31
CA ALA A 167 -14.08 -2.19 0.28
C ALA A 167 -14.41 -1.59 1.65
N PHE A 168 -13.41 -1.42 2.51
CA PHE A 168 -13.55 -0.69 3.76
C PHE A 168 -13.94 0.76 3.54
N LEU A 169 -13.37 1.43 2.51
CA LEU A 169 -13.82 2.78 2.15
C LEU A 169 -15.30 2.80 1.75
N CYS A 170 -15.74 1.87 0.90
CA CYS A 170 -17.14 1.77 0.49
C CYS A 170 -18.07 1.61 1.71
N GLN A 171 -17.68 0.80 2.69
CA GLN A 171 -18.40 0.63 3.95
C GLN A 171 -18.37 1.91 4.80
N ALA A 172 -17.19 2.52 4.97
CA ALA A 172 -16.97 3.71 5.79
C ALA A 172 -17.81 4.91 5.32
N LEU A 173 -17.97 5.08 4.00
CA LEU A 173 -18.82 6.14 3.43
C LEU A 173 -20.31 5.98 3.80
N ILE A 174 -20.74 4.76 4.13
CA ILE A 174 -22.12 4.45 4.56
C ILE A 174 -22.23 4.56 6.09
N THR A 175 -21.35 3.84 6.81
CA THR A 175 -21.42 3.68 8.26
C THR A 175 -20.92 4.90 9.02
N LYS A 176 -20.01 5.67 8.41
CA LYS A 176 -19.22 6.71 9.07
C LYS A 176 -18.53 6.19 10.33
N ASN A 177 -18.07 4.94 10.31
CA ASN A 177 -17.34 4.33 11.43
C ASN A 177 -15.84 4.63 11.31
N GLU A 178 -15.23 5.06 12.42
CA GLU A 178 -13.79 5.35 12.51
C GLU A 178 -12.92 4.15 12.12
N ASN A 179 -13.27 2.95 12.59
CA ASN A 179 -12.51 1.73 12.33
C ASN A 179 -12.51 1.36 10.84
N ASP A 180 -13.61 1.63 10.14
CA ASP A 180 -13.73 1.36 8.70
C ASP A 180 -12.78 2.29 7.92
N PHE A 181 -12.73 3.58 8.30
CA PHE A 181 -11.78 4.53 7.72
C PHE A 181 -10.32 4.17 8.02
N LEU A 182 -10.02 3.73 9.24
CA LEU A 182 -8.66 3.32 9.61
C LEU A 182 -8.21 2.08 8.83
N MET A 183 -9.08 1.08 8.72
CA MET A 183 -8.81 -0.12 7.94
C MET A 183 -8.64 0.21 6.46
N ALA A 184 -9.50 1.07 5.90
CA ALA A 184 -9.38 1.55 4.54
C ALA A 184 -8.02 2.25 4.31
N TYR A 185 -7.67 3.22 5.15
CA TYR A 185 -6.38 3.92 5.11
C TYR A 185 -5.21 2.94 5.14
N SER A 186 -5.19 2.03 6.12
CA SER A 186 -4.04 1.15 6.35
C SER A 186 -3.82 0.19 5.18
N ASN A 187 -4.90 -0.42 4.67
CA ASN A 187 -4.83 -1.31 3.53
C ASN A 187 -4.41 -0.54 2.25
N LEU A 188 -4.96 0.66 2.00
CA LEU A 188 -4.57 1.45 0.83
C LEU A 188 -3.11 1.93 0.89
N MET A 189 -2.60 2.31 2.07
CA MET A 189 -1.18 2.61 2.25
C MET A 189 -0.31 1.38 2.02
N MET A 190 -0.68 0.22 2.57
CA MET A 190 0.02 -1.05 2.30
C MET A 190 0.08 -1.36 0.81
N ALA A 191 -1.01 -1.11 0.07
CA ALA A 191 -1.09 -1.27 -1.37
C ALA A 191 -0.30 -0.21 -2.18
N GLY A 192 0.30 0.80 -1.54
CA GLY A 192 1.00 1.88 -2.26
C GLY A 192 0.07 2.82 -3.01
N LEU A 193 -1.18 2.97 -2.54
CA LEU A 193 -2.20 3.90 -3.06
C LEU A 193 -2.27 5.11 -2.13
N HIS A 194 -1.16 5.84 -1.99
CA HIS A 194 -0.99 6.79 -0.90
C HIS A 194 -1.95 7.97 -0.98
N THR A 195 -2.14 8.56 -2.16
CA THR A 195 -3.05 9.69 -2.35
C THR A 195 -4.46 9.31 -1.95
N ARG A 196 -4.88 8.09 -2.32
CA ARG A 196 -6.17 7.51 -1.95
C ARG A 196 -6.28 7.35 -0.43
N ALA A 197 -5.29 6.73 0.19
CA ALA A 197 -5.27 6.47 1.62
C ALA A 197 -5.32 7.75 2.46
N ILE A 198 -4.55 8.78 2.10
CA ILE A 198 -4.57 10.06 2.82
C ILE A 198 -5.93 10.73 2.69
N ASN A 199 -6.56 10.74 1.50
CA ASN A 199 -7.90 11.29 1.36
C ASN A 199 -8.96 10.51 2.18
N VAL A 200 -8.80 9.18 2.31
CA VAL A 200 -9.66 8.35 3.17
C VAL A 200 -9.51 8.73 4.64
N LEU A 201 -8.27 8.89 5.11
CA LEU A 201 -7.97 9.31 6.48
C LEU A 201 -8.61 10.67 6.79
N LEU A 202 -8.45 11.64 5.88
CA LEU A 202 -8.99 12.99 6.04
C LEU A 202 -10.52 13.03 5.94
N GLN A 203 -11.13 12.21 5.08
CA GLN A 203 -12.60 12.04 5.04
C GLN A 203 -13.12 11.46 6.35
N GLY A 204 -12.40 10.47 6.91
CA GLY A 204 -12.74 9.87 8.20
C GLY A 204 -12.69 10.90 9.33
N LEU A 205 -11.61 11.69 9.40
CA LEU A 205 -11.48 12.77 10.37
C LEU A 205 -12.61 13.79 10.27
N GLU A 206 -12.95 14.24 9.07
CA GLU A 206 -14.08 15.15 8.84
C GLU A 206 -15.42 14.54 9.31
N SER A 207 -15.61 13.25 9.09
CA SER A 207 -16.89 12.57 9.31
C SER A 207 -17.10 12.09 10.75
N THR A 208 -16.03 11.66 11.42
CA THR A 208 -16.11 10.94 12.71
C THR A 208 -15.43 11.67 13.86
N ARG A 209 -14.43 12.52 13.57
CA ARG A 209 -13.57 13.16 14.58
C ARG A 209 -12.87 12.15 15.49
N GLY A 210 -12.55 10.98 14.94
CA GLY A 210 -11.96 9.87 15.68
C GLY A 210 -10.53 10.13 16.16
N ASP A 211 -10.26 9.84 17.43
CA ASP A 211 -8.96 10.04 18.09
C ASP A 211 -7.84 9.19 17.48
N MET A 212 -8.18 8.01 16.96
CA MET A 212 -7.20 7.10 16.37
C MET A 212 -6.79 7.59 14.99
N LEU A 213 -7.75 8.04 14.17
CA LEU A 213 -7.46 8.71 12.90
C LEU A 213 -6.63 9.98 13.13
N TYR A 214 -6.91 10.70 14.23
CA TYR A 214 -6.17 11.90 14.58
C TYR A 214 -4.71 11.62 14.93
N SER A 215 -4.49 10.63 15.80
CA SER A 215 -3.16 10.21 16.19
C SER A 215 -2.36 9.64 15.01
N THR A 216 -3.07 8.99 14.08
CA THR A 216 -2.50 8.54 12.79
C THR A 216 -2.03 9.71 11.96
N LEU A 217 -2.86 10.74 11.78
CA LEU A 217 -2.49 11.94 11.04
C LEU A 217 -1.32 12.66 11.69
N GLN A 218 -1.34 12.84 13.03
CA GLN A 218 -0.26 13.47 13.77
C GLN A 218 1.07 12.76 13.54
N PHE A 219 1.07 11.43 13.56
CA PHE A 219 2.26 10.63 13.23
C PHE A 219 2.72 10.90 11.80
N LEU A 220 1.82 10.85 10.81
CA LEU A 220 2.18 11.05 9.41
C LEU A 220 2.74 12.44 9.11
N VAL A 221 2.24 13.50 9.74
CA VAL A 221 2.77 14.86 9.54
C VAL A 221 4.06 15.12 10.34
N SER A 222 4.48 14.16 11.16
CA SER A 222 5.74 14.23 11.92
C SER A 222 6.94 13.68 11.14
N PHE A 223 6.70 12.95 10.04
CA PHE A 223 7.72 12.33 9.20
C PHE A 223 7.46 12.59 7.71
N ASP A 224 8.51 12.92 6.97
CA ASP A 224 8.47 13.00 5.51
C ASP A 224 8.38 11.59 4.88
N SER A 225 7.24 10.92 5.08
CA SER A 225 7.04 9.53 4.65
C SER A 225 6.22 9.44 3.36
N ALA A 226 5.02 10.02 3.36
CA ALA A 226 4.13 10.14 2.20
C ALA A 226 3.60 11.56 2.04
N ILE A 227 3.51 12.32 3.14
CA ILE A 227 3.10 13.72 3.16
C ILE A 227 4.25 14.56 3.69
N ARG A 228 4.27 15.83 3.31
CA ARG A 228 5.23 16.81 3.83
C ARG A 228 5.16 16.86 5.36
N LYS A 229 6.31 16.73 6.01
CA LYS A 229 6.48 17.02 7.43
C LYS A 229 6.02 18.44 7.68
N HIS A 230 5.12 18.60 8.64
CA HIS A 230 4.55 19.90 8.95
C HIS A 230 4.57 20.10 10.46
N GLU A 231 5.74 20.50 10.98
CA GLU A 231 6.00 20.62 12.42
C GLU A 231 4.99 21.51 13.14
N ILE A 232 4.56 22.61 12.52
CA ILE A 232 3.52 23.49 13.08
C ILE A 232 2.18 22.75 13.22
N THR A 233 1.80 21.94 12.23
CA THR A 233 0.55 21.18 12.27
C THR A 233 0.68 20.03 13.26
N ALA A 234 1.81 19.31 13.28
CA ALA A 234 2.09 18.29 14.29
C ALA A 234 2.04 18.86 15.73
N HIS A 235 2.63 20.03 15.93
CA HIS A 235 2.64 20.73 17.22
C HIS A 235 1.24 21.26 17.59
N PHE A 236 0.52 21.84 16.64
CA PHE A 236 -0.84 22.31 16.85
C PHE A 236 -1.75 21.13 17.19
N LEU A 237 -1.60 20.03 16.46
CA LEU A 237 -2.31 18.78 16.73
C LEU A 237 -2.03 18.29 18.17
N ARG A 238 -0.77 18.36 18.61
CA ARG A 238 -0.39 18.03 19.98
C ARG A 238 -1.10 18.94 21.01
N ILE A 239 -1.16 20.25 20.77
CA ILE A 239 -1.82 21.20 21.67
C ILE A 239 -3.34 20.96 21.73
N LEU A 240 -4.00 20.78 20.58
CA LEU A 240 -5.45 20.55 20.54
C LEU A 240 -5.85 19.31 21.36
N ARG A 241 -5.02 18.26 21.32
CA ARG A 241 -5.22 17.05 22.11
C ARG A 241 -5.15 17.31 23.62
N VAL A 242 -4.26 18.19 24.06
CA VAL A 242 -4.16 18.59 25.49
C VAL A 242 -5.38 19.39 25.93
N LYS A 243 -6.05 20.10 25.01
CA LYS A 243 -7.21 20.96 25.30
C LYS A 243 -8.58 20.23 25.28
N GLY A 244 -8.61 18.94 24.95
CA GLY A 244 -9.83 18.11 25.00
C GLY A 244 -10.72 18.15 23.74
N GLU A 245 -11.72 17.25 23.72
CA GLU A 245 -12.54 16.79 22.57
C GLU A 245 -13.17 17.88 21.69
N ASN A 246 -13.39 19.09 22.20
CA ASN A 246 -14.00 20.20 21.45
C ASN A 246 -13.01 21.03 20.61
N SER A 247 -11.71 20.77 20.72
CA SER A 247 -10.67 21.54 20.02
C SER A 247 -10.44 21.03 18.58
N PHE A 248 -10.88 19.80 18.27
CA PHE A 248 -10.67 19.16 16.97
C PHE A 248 -11.63 19.60 15.86
N LEU A 249 -12.67 20.36 16.22
CA LEU A 249 -13.77 20.79 15.34
C LEU A 249 -13.32 21.54 14.05
N ASN A 250 -12.08 22.02 14.00
CA ASN A 250 -11.61 22.95 12.98
C ASN A 250 -10.24 22.61 12.38
N LEU A 251 -9.77 21.36 12.47
CA LEU A 251 -8.47 21.01 11.88
C LEU A 251 -8.42 21.29 10.37
N MET A 252 -9.47 20.90 9.65
CA MET A 252 -9.60 21.11 8.20
C MET A 252 -9.78 22.60 7.82
N SER A 253 -10.12 23.46 8.78
CA SER A 253 -10.23 24.91 8.56
C SER A 253 -8.94 25.66 8.88
N LEU A 254 -7.90 24.97 9.38
CA LEU A 254 -6.58 25.57 9.56
C LEU A 254 -6.02 26.00 8.18
N PRO A 255 -5.52 27.26 8.05
CA PRO A 255 -5.05 27.81 6.77
C PRO A 255 -4.02 26.95 6.05
N TYR A 256 -3.17 26.26 6.82
CA TYR A 256 -2.06 25.44 6.33
C TYR A 256 -2.43 23.96 6.10
N PHE A 257 -3.67 23.57 6.42
CA PHE A 257 -4.17 22.21 6.20
C PHE A 257 -4.76 22.02 4.80
N LYS A 258 -4.83 23.09 4.01
CA LYS A 258 -5.28 23.08 2.63
C LYS A 258 -4.12 22.67 1.72
N ASP A 259 -4.39 21.75 0.80
CA ASP A 259 -3.46 21.32 -0.26
C ASP A 259 -2.28 20.44 0.20
N LEU A 260 -2.57 19.43 1.04
CA LEU A 260 -1.61 18.38 1.35
C LEU A 260 -1.14 17.69 0.06
N GLN A 261 0.17 17.68 -0.15
CA GLN A 261 0.82 16.98 -1.25
C GLN A 261 1.27 15.60 -0.78
N VAL A 262 0.98 14.59 -1.59
CA VAL A 262 1.24 13.17 -1.30
C VAL A 262 2.18 12.59 -2.35
N LEU A 263 3.22 11.88 -1.91
CA LEU A 263 4.06 11.08 -2.79
C LEU A 263 3.32 9.85 -3.26
N GLU A 264 3.10 9.76 -4.57
CA GLU A 264 2.48 8.62 -5.24
C GLU A 264 3.50 7.95 -6.16
N TYR A 265 3.47 6.62 -6.22
CA TYR A 265 4.44 5.85 -7.00
C TYR A 265 3.76 5.06 -8.14
N GLY A 266 4.49 4.14 -8.77
CA GLY A 266 3.97 3.31 -9.87
C GLY A 266 2.87 2.36 -9.42
N ILE A 267 2.24 1.66 -10.36
CA ILE A 267 1.15 0.71 -10.07
C ILE A 267 1.65 -0.51 -9.29
N GLU A 268 2.88 -0.94 -9.60
CA GLU A 268 3.57 -2.04 -8.90
C GLU A 268 4.10 -1.68 -7.52
N SER A 269 4.09 -0.40 -7.15
CA SER A 269 4.60 0.04 -5.87
C SER A 269 3.63 -0.32 -4.74
N ASN A 270 4.20 -0.61 -3.57
CA ASN A 270 3.49 -0.87 -2.31
C ASN A 270 4.29 -0.22 -1.16
N ALA A 271 3.90 -0.46 0.10
CA ALA A 271 4.57 0.13 1.27
C ALA A 271 6.07 -0.16 1.36
N ILE A 272 6.58 -1.21 0.68
CA ILE A 272 8.02 -1.55 0.68
C ILE A 272 8.85 -0.47 -0.02
N LEU A 273 8.37 0.10 -1.13
CA LEU A 273 9.09 1.17 -1.82
C LEU A 273 9.20 2.41 -0.93
N GLN A 274 8.11 2.78 -0.27
CA GLN A 274 8.08 3.89 0.67
C GLN A 274 9.05 3.66 1.84
N ALA A 275 9.01 2.47 2.43
CA ALA A 275 9.91 2.05 3.51
C ALA A 275 11.40 2.15 3.13
N LEU A 276 11.77 1.73 1.90
CA LEU A 276 13.14 1.83 1.40
C LEU A 276 13.63 3.28 1.33
N LEU A 277 12.76 4.18 0.86
CA LEU A 277 13.06 5.61 0.77
C LEU A 277 13.16 6.25 2.16
N MET A 278 12.22 5.93 3.06
CA MET A 278 12.26 6.37 4.47
C MET A 278 13.58 5.99 5.13
N ARG A 279 14.01 4.74 4.96
CA ARG A 279 15.30 4.28 5.51
C ARG A 279 16.48 5.12 5.01
N ASP A 280 16.53 5.41 3.71
CA ASP A 280 17.64 6.16 3.14
C ASP A 280 17.60 7.65 3.53
N MET A 281 16.41 8.23 3.73
CA MET A 281 16.25 9.56 4.34
C MET A 281 16.81 9.58 5.77
N GLU A 282 16.45 8.61 6.62
CA GLU A 282 16.99 8.53 7.98
C GLU A 282 18.49 8.16 8.08
N MET A 283 19.07 7.71 6.98
CA MET A 283 20.51 7.51 6.88
C MET A 283 21.24 8.74 6.31
N GLY A 284 20.52 9.83 6.03
CA GLY A 284 21.07 11.04 5.42
C GLY A 284 21.59 10.82 3.99
N ARG A 285 21.10 9.79 3.30
CA ARG A 285 21.56 9.43 1.94
C ARG A 285 20.82 10.18 0.84
N ILE A 286 19.59 10.57 1.12
CA ILE A 286 18.73 11.38 0.26
C ILE A 286 17.93 12.33 1.16
N LEU A 287 17.50 13.45 0.59
CA LEU A 287 16.60 14.39 1.26
C LEU A 287 15.17 14.21 0.73
N SER A 288 14.17 14.42 1.59
CA SER A 288 12.78 14.48 1.13
C SER A 288 12.60 15.60 0.11
N VAL A 289 11.80 15.36 -0.94
CA VAL A 289 11.41 16.42 -1.90
C VAL A 289 10.58 17.54 -1.26
N PHE A 290 10.02 17.28 -0.06
CA PHE A 290 9.25 18.24 0.71
C PHE A 290 10.08 19.00 1.75
N ASP A 291 11.35 18.65 1.91
CA ASP A 291 12.23 19.28 2.90
C ASP A 291 12.39 20.78 2.57
N MET A 292 12.46 21.60 3.62
CA MET A 292 12.61 23.05 3.47
C MET A 292 13.94 23.43 2.78
N PHE A 293 14.96 22.60 2.94
CA PHE A 293 16.29 22.78 2.37
C PHE A 293 16.48 22.03 1.05
N ALA A 294 15.42 21.42 0.49
CA ALA A 294 15.52 20.68 -0.77
C ALA A 294 15.86 21.60 -1.95
N THR A 295 17.06 21.42 -2.51
CA THR A 295 17.49 22.02 -3.78
C THR A 295 17.09 21.13 -4.95
N GLU A 296 17.18 21.64 -6.19
CA GLU A 296 16.91 20.85 -7.39
C GLU A 296 17.84 19.63 -7.52
N GLU A 297 19.09 19.75 -7.06
CA GLU A 297 20.03 18.62 -6.98
C GLU A 297 19.54 17.55 -6.01
N THR A 298 19.17 17.92 -4.78
CA THR A 298 18.69 16.94 -3.78
C THR A 298 17.35 16.31 -4.17
N LYS A 299 16.46 17.05 -4.84
CA LYS A 299 15.23 16.50 -5.40
C LYS A 299 15.54 15.49 -6.50
N LYS A 300 16.50 15.80 -7.37
CA LYS A 300 16.97 14.86 -8.39
C LYS A 300 17.53 13.59 -7.76
N GLU A 301 18.37 13.70 -6.71
CA GLU A 301 18.89 12.54 -5.97
C GLU A 301 17.77 11.67 -5.39
N PHE A 302 16.73 12.29 -4.80
CA PHE A 302 15.56 11.56 -4.32
C PHE A 302 14.88 10.77 -5.44
N TRP A 303 14.61 11.42 -6.58
CA TRP A 303 13.93 10.80 -7.71
C TRP A 303 14.77 9.70 -8.36
N ASP A 304 16.08 9.90 -8.50
CA ASP A 304 17.02 8.89 -8.98
C ASP A 304 17.02 7.67 -8.06
N LYS A 305 17.00 7.89 -6.73
CA LYS A 305 16.93 6.81 -5.76
C LYS A 305 15.60 6.06 -5.78
N LYS A 306 14.48 6.77 -5.91
CA LYS A 306 13.15 6.19 -6.10
C LYS A 306 13.09 5.34 -7.36
N ASN A 307 13.65 5.83 -8.47
CA ASN A 307 13.68 5.12 -9.74
C ASN A 307 14.54 3.86 -9.64
N HIS A 308 15.70 3.95 -9.00
CA HIS A 308 16.55 2.79 -8.72
C HIS A 308 15.78 1.68 -7.97
N TYR A 309 15.07 2.01 -6.88
CA TYR A 309 14.30 1.01 -6.15
C TYR A 309 13.10 0.47 -6.93
N SER A 310 12.41 1.32 -7.69
CA SER A 310 11.33 0.87 -8.58
C SER A 310 11.85 -0.13 -9.61
N THR A 311 12.99 0.14 -10.26
CA THR A 311 13.62 -0.78 -11.21
C THR A 311 14.01 -2.11 -10.57
N LEU A 312 14.57 -2.09 -9.35
CA LEU A 312 14.90 -3.33 -8.63
C LEU A 312 13.67 -4.17 -8.30
N ILE A 313 12.61 -3.53 -7.81
CA ILE A 313 11.33 -4.17 -7.49
C ILE A 313 10.71 -4.75 -8.76
N HIS A 314 10.64 -3.97 -9.83
CA HIS A 314 10.12 -4.40 -11.12
C HIS A 314 10.87 -5.63 -11.65
N ALA A 315 12.21 -5.58 -11.70
CA ALA A 315 13.03 -6.69 -12.15
C ALA A 315 12.87 -7.94 -11.27
N GLY A 316 12.73 -7.77 -9.95
CA GLY A 316 12.42 -8.85 -9.02
C GLY A 316 11.05 -9.48 -9.32
N ASN A 317 10.01 -8.65 -9.46
CA ASN A 317 8.65 -9.09 -9.80
C ASN A 317 8.64 -9.89 -11.10
N MET A 318 9.25 -9.39 -12.18
CA MET A 318 9.23 -10.07 -13.48
C MET A 318 9.86 -11.47 -13.43
N ARG A 319 10.95 -11.66 -12.68
CA ARG A 319 11.56 -12.99 -12.48
C ARG A 319 10.66 -13.95 -11.71
N ILE A 320 9.92 -13.46 -10.73
CA ILE A 320 8.94 -14.27 -9.99
C ILE A 320 7.80 -14.68 -10.94
N LEU A 321 7.30 -13.73 -11.74
CA LEU A 321 6.20 -13.94 -12.66
C LEU A 321 6.55 -14.90 -13.82
N GLU A 322 7.80 -14.92 -14.28
CA GLU A 322 8.30 -15.89 -15.27
C GLU A 322 8.09 -17.34 -14.81
N ASN A 323 8.14 -17.60 -13.51
CA ASN A 323 7.94 -18.94 -12.93
C ASN A 323 6.50 -19.20 -12.47
N ALA A 324 5.62 -18.20 -12.49
CA ALA A 324 4.24 -18.32 -12.03
C ALA A 324 3.36 -19.12 -13.00
N THR A 325 2.31 -19.72 -12.46
CA THR A 325 1.23 -20.33 -13.24
C THR A 325 0.34 -19.27 -13.87
N ILE A 326 -0.39 -19.63 -14.94
CA ILE A 326 -1.34 -18.73 -15.61
C ILE A 326 -2.36 -18.15 -14.62
N LYS A 327 -2.90 -18.98 -13.73
CA LYS A 327 -3.86 -18.57 -12.70
C LYS A 327 -3.28 -17.51 -11.75
N GLU A 328 -2.03 -17.66 -11.34
CA GLU A 328 -1.39 -16.67 -10.46
C GLU A 328 -1.11 -15.35 -11.18
N LEU A 329 -0.72 -15.40 -12.46
CA LEU A 329 -0.57 -14.22 -13.29
C LEU A 329 -1.90 -13.47 -13.44
N GLU A 330 -3.00 -14.19 -13.67
CA GLU A 330 -4.34 -13.61 -13.75
C GLU A 330 -4.77 -12.93 -12.43
N ILE A 331 -4.45 -13.54 -11.28
CA ILE A 331 -4.72 -12.94 -9.97
C ILE A 331 -3.94 -11.64 -9.80
N TYR A 332 -2.63 -11.67 -10.06
CA TYR A 332 -1.79 -10.48 -9.91
C TYR A 332 -2.20 -9.37 -10.88
N LEU A 333 -2.52 -9.73 -12.13
CA LEU A 333 -3.03 -8.79 -13.12
C LEU A 333 -4.34 -8.13 -12.67
N LYS A 334 -5.27 -8.88 -12.05
CA LYS A 334 -6.50 -8.31 -11.48
C LYS A 334 -6.20 -7.30 -10.37
N ILE A 335 -5.23 -7.59 -9.49
CA ILE A 335 -4.80 -6.66 -8.44
C ILE A 335 -4.24 -5.38 -9.07
N LEU A 336 -3.34 -5.49 -10.05
CA LEU A 336 -2.76 -4.32 -10.73
C LEU A 336 -3.80 -3.48 -11.48
N ARG A 337 -4.75 -4.13 -12.18
CA ARG A 337 -5.87 -3.45 -12.86
C ARG A 337 -6.76 -2.72 -11.85
N LEU A 338 -7.00 -3.29 -10.67
CA LEU A 338 -7.73 -2.62 -9.60
C LEU A 338 -6.97 -1.39 -9.07
N LYS A 339 -5.67 -1.54 -8.77
CA LYS A 339 -4.81 -0.42 -8.34
C LYS A 339 -4.84 0.71 -9.37
N LYS A 340 -4.70 0.38 -10.66
CA LYS A 340 -4.86 1.32 -11.78
C LYS A 340 -6.19 2.06 -11.71
N ARG A 341 -7.30 1.32 -11.63
CA ARG A 341 -8.66 1.89 -11.57
C ARG A 341 -8.82 2.84 -10.39
N ILE A 342 -8.28 2.49 -9.22
CA ILE A 342 -8.32 3.34 -8.03
C ILE A 342 -7.47 4.61 -8.22
N LYS A 343 -6.26 4.50 -8.78
CA LYS A 343 -5.38 5.66 -9.06
C LYS A 343 -6.01 6.65 -10.05
N GLU A 344 -6.80 6.15 -11.01
CA GLU A 344 -7.51 6.96 -12.00
C GLU A 344 -8.77 7.66 -11.45
N VAL A 345 -9.17 7.39 -10.21
CA VAL A 345 -10.26 8.12 -9.55
C VAL A 345 -9.81 9.55 -9.27
N ASN A 346 -10.18 10.48 -10.16
CA ASN A 346 -9.77 11.89 -10.13
C ASN A 346 -10.54 12.75 -9.10
N SER A 347 -11.17 12.15 -8.08
CA SER A 347 -12.00 12.87 -7.10
C SER A 347 -11.37 12.80 -5.71
N TYR A 348 -10.34 13.63 -5.49
CA TYR A 348 -9.68 13.78 -4.20
C TYR A 348 -10.04 15.13 -3.56
N PRO A 349 -10.87 15.15 -2.49
CA PRO A 349 -11.32 16.39 -1.87
C PRO A 349 -10.26 17.12 -1.04
N PHE A 350 -9.26 16.41 -0.51
CA PHE A 350 -8.38 16.95 0.54
C PHE A 350 -6.90 17.02 0.15
N ALA A 351 -6.34 15.94 -0.38
CA ALA A 351 -4.92 15.83 -0.68
C ALA A 351 -4.68 15.48 -2.15
N THR A 352 -3.61 16.00 -2.73
CA THR A 352 -3.27 15.81 -4.15
C THR A 352 -1.90 15.17 -4.31
N THR A 353 -1.67 14.51 -5.44
CA THR A 353 -0.37 13.91 -5.75
C THR A 353 0.66 14.99 -6.03
N TYR A 354 1.83 14.89 -5.39
CA TYR A 354 3.02 15.70 -5.67
C TYR A 354 3.55 15.40 -7.07
N ARG A 355 4.01 16.45 -7.77
CA ARG A 355 4.50 16.36 -9.15
C ARG A 355 5.95 16.76 -9.22
#